data_AF-A0A2V6FH42-F1
#
_entry.id   AF-A0A2V6FH42-F1
#
_cell.length_a   1.000
_cell.length_b   1.000
_cell.length_c   1.000
_cell.angle_alpha   90.00
_cell.angle_beta   90.00
_cell.angle_gamma   90.00
#
_symmetry.space_group_name_H-M   'P 1'
#
loop_
_entity.id
_entity.type
_entity.pdbx_description
1 polymer ?
#
loop_
_entity_poly.entity_id
_entity_poly.type
_entity_poly.pdbx_seq_one_letter_code
_entity_poly.pdbx_strand_id
1 'polypeptide(L)'
;MSGSELNALAAANVRSANAKFAVVFHGPAVGGILDEPHYKAKFGTSNPNLKAIAEMKKSGVEFFVCGQYLAAEKIAPKSLTPDVTLAADALLVLIHYQNQGYAVLSF
;
A
#
# COMPACT_ATOMS: atom_id res chain seq x y z
N MET A 1 -3.41 -1.87 8.65
CA MET A 1 -4.83 -2.05 8.97
C MET A 1 -5.57 -2.73 7.84
N SER A 2 -5.47 -2.33 6.56
CA SER A 2 -6.18 -3.02 5.45
C SER A 2 -6.24 -4.56 5.48
N GLY A 3 -5.16 -5.24 5.89
CA GLY A 3 -5.14 -6.68 6.10
C GLY A 3 -6.13 -7.20 7.18
N SER A 4 -6.31 -6.50 8.31
CA SER A 4 -7.31 -6.86 9.32
C SER A 4 -8.73 -6.72 8.80
N GLU A 5 -9.02 -5.68 8.01
CA GLU A 5 -10.35 -5.49 7.41
C GLU A 5 -10.64 -6.56 6.36
N LEU A 6 -9.66 -6.93 5.53
CA LEU A 6 -9.79 -8.06 4.60
C LEU A 6 -10.07 -9.37 5.33
N ASN A 7 -9.36 -9.65 6.44
CA ASN A 7 -9.58 -10.84 7.25
C ASN A 7 -10.98 -10.84 7.90
N ALA A 8 -11.45 -9.69 8.39
CA ALA A 8 -12.79 -9.57 8.96
C ALA A 8 -13.88 -9.83 7.92
N LEU A 9 -13.73 -9.30 6.70
CA LEU A 9 -14.65 -9.57 5.59
C LEU A 9 -14.64 -11.05 5.19
N ALA A 10 -13.46 -11.67 5.13
CA ALA A 10 -13.34 -13.10 4.85
C ALA A 10 -14.02 -13.95 5.94
N ALA A 11 -13.82 -13.63 7.22
CA ALA A 11 -14.48 -14.30 8.34
C ALA A 11 -16.01 -14.14 8.30
N ALA A 12 -16.51 -13.03 7.77
CA ALA A 12 -17.92 -12.78 7.52
C ALA A 12 -18.46 -13.43 6.22
N ASN A 13 -17.67 -14.28 5.55
CA ASN A 13 -18.00 -14.94 4.29
C ASN A 13 -18.30 -13.99 3.12
N VAL A 14 -17.71 -12.77 3.13
CA VAL A 14 -17.76 -11.87 1.99
C VAL A 14 -16.88 -12.43 0.89
N ARG A 15 -17.43 -12.58 -0.32
CA ARG A 15 -16.65 -13.02 -1.49
C ARG A 15 -15.50 -12.03 -1.74
N SER A 16 -14.30 -12.53 -2.00
CA SER A 16 -13.12 -11.71 -2.30
C SER A 16 -13.36 -10.67 -3.41
N ALA A 17 -14.12 -11.04 -4.44
CA ALA A 17 -14.49 -10.14 -5.54
C ALA A 17 -15.33 -8.91 -5.10
N ASN A 18 -15.97 -8.97 -3.93
CA ASN A 18 -16.73 -7.86 -3.36
C ASN A 18 -15.88 -6.99 -2.40
N ALA A 19 -14.71 -7.46 -1.97
CA ALA A 19 -13.82 -6.76 -1.05
C ALA A 19 -12.77 -5.94 -1.83
N LYS A 20 -13.18 -4.76 -2.32
CA LYS A 20 -12.32 -3.89 -3.13
C LYS A 20 -11.58 -2.88 -2.26
N PHE A 21 -10.24 -2.90 -2.32
CA PHE A 21 -9.39 -1.97 -1.58
C PHE A 21 -8.35 -1.34 -2.49
N ALA A 22 -8.15 -0.03 -2.32
CA ALA A 22 -7.00 0.70 -2.83
C ALA A 22 -6.26 1.30 -1.62
N VAL A 23 -4.97 1.00 -1.50
CA VAL A 23 -4.11 1.43 -0.39
C VAL A 23 -3.09 2.44 -0.92
N VAL A 24 -3.04 3.61 -0.31
CA VAL A 24 -2.13 4.69 -0.71
C VAL A 24 -1.12 4.96 0.41
N PHE A 25 0.16 4.72 0.13
CA PHE A 25 1.26 5.00 1.05
C PHE A 25 1.73 6.45 0.92
N HIS A 26 1.85 7.13 2.06
CA HIS A 26 2.36 8.49 2.17
C HIS A 26 3.11 8.65 3.50
N GLY A 27 4.03 9.60 3.59
CA GLY A 27 4.71 9.91 4.84
C GLY A 27 5.58 8.74 5.35
N PRO A 28 5.72 8.58 6.67
CA PRO A 28 6.53 7.52 7.28
C PRO A 28 6.13 6.09 6.86
N ALA A 29 4.88 5.88 6.41
CA ALA A 29 4.41 4.58 5.93
C ALA A 29 5.20 4.06 4.73
N VAL A 30 5.86 4.94 3.95
CA VAL A 30 6.75 4.55 2.85
C VAL A 30 7.89 3.63 3.33
N GLY A 31 8.32 3.75 4.58
CA GLY A 31 9.31 2.82 5.16
C GLY A 31 8.85 1.36 5.15
N GLY A 32 7.53 1.10 5.26
CA GLY A 32 6.96 -0.24 5.28
C GLY A 32 7.01 -0.95 3.92
N ILE A 33 7.18 -0.21 2.83
CA ILE A 33 7.17 -0.73 1.45
C ILE A 33 8.55 -0.72 0.78
N LEU A 34 9.60 -0.46 1.54
CA LEU A 34 10.97 -0.65 1.06
C LEU A 34 11.17 -2.11 0.64
N ASP A 35 12.01 -2.32 -0.37
CA ASP A 35 12.48 -3.66 -0.69
C ASP A 35 13.32 -4.25 0.47
N GLU A 36 13.67 -5.53 0.34
CA GLU A 36 14.38 -6.25 1.39
C GLU A 36 15.76 -5.62 1.74
N PRO A 37 16.65 -5.32 0.76
CA PRO A 37 17.93 -4.67 1.07
C PRO A 37 17.80 -3.32 1.78
N HIS A 38 16.93 -2.43 1.29
CA HIS A 38 16.81 -1.07 1.82
C HIS A 38 16.09 -1.07 3.18
N TYR A 39 15.09 -1.93 3.37
CA TYR A 39 14.45 -2.09 4.68
C TYR A 39 15.45 -2.61 5.71
N LYS A 40 16.23 -3.65 5.38
CA LYS A 40 17.23 -4.22 6.27
C LYS A 40 18.33 -3.23 6.63
N ALA A 41 18.80 -2.44 5.67
CA ALA A 41 19.76 -1.37 5.92
C ALA A 41 19.22 -0.30 6.88
N LYS A 42 17.92 0.04 6.77
CA LYS A 42 17.29 1.08 7.59
C LYS A 42 16.89 0.61 8.99
N PHE A 43 16.39 -0.62 9.11
CA PHE A 43 15.75 -1.12 10.34
C PHE A 43 16.47 -2.31 10.99
N GLY A 44 17.53 -2.84 10.38
CA GLY A 44 18.33 -3.93 10.94
C GLY A 44 17.66 -5.31 10.94
N THR A 45 16.47 -5.43 10.34
CA THR A 45 15.71 -6.68 10.27
C THR A 45 15.09 -6.86 8.87
N SER A 46 14.56 -8.05 8.59
CA SER A 46 13.89 -8.33 7.31
C SER A 46 12.59 -7.55 7.20
N ASN A 47 12.11 -7.21 6.00
CA ASN A 47 10.85 -6.47 5.88
C ASN A 47 9.65 -7.41 6.16
N PRO A 48 8.92 -7.23 7.28
CA PRO A 48 7.81 -8.13 7.62
C PRO A 48 6.59 -7.94 6.71
N ASN A 49 6.52 -6.84 5.95
CA ASN A 49 5.32 -6.45 5.20
C ASN A 49 5.26 -7.03 3.80
N LEU A 50 6.40 -7.40 3.19
CA LEU A 50 6.46 -7.79 1.78
C LEU A 50 5.55 -8.97 1.45
N LYS A 51 5.55 -9.99 2.31
CA LYS A 51 4.69 -11.17 2.14
C LYS A 51 3.21 -10.79 2.15
N ALA A 52 2.79 -9.98 3.12
CA ALA A 52 1.41 -9.56 3.25
C ALA A 52 0.97 -8.67 2.06
N ILE A 53 1.83 -7.77 1.60
CA ILE A 53 1.56 -6.93 0.42
C ILE A 53 1.36 -7.80 -0.83
N ALA A 54 2.24 -8.78 -1.05
CA ALA A 54 2.15 -9.69 -2.19
C ALA A 54 0.86 -10.54 -2.15
N GLU A 55 0.48 -11.05 -0.98
CA GLU A 55 -0.76 -11.83 -0.79
C GLU A 55 -2.02 -10.98 -1.00
N MET A 56 -2.04 -9.75 -0.49
CA MET A 56 -3.13 -8.80 -0.71
C MET A 56 -3.23 -8.40 -2.19
N LYS A 57 -2.10 -8.17 -2.87
CA LYS A 57 -2.08 -7.84 -4.30
C LYS A 57 -2.65 -8.98 -5.14
N LYS A 58 -2.29 -10.23 -4.84
CA LYS A 58 -2.87 -11.43 -5.47
C LYS A 58 -4.39 -11.54 -5.26
N SER A 59 -4.89 -10.97 -4.16
CA SER A 59 -6.32 -10.93 -3.83
C SER A 59 -7.07 -9.76 -4.47
N GLY A 60 -6.38 -8.92 -5.27
CA GLY A 60 -6.98 -7.80 -6.01
C GLY A 60 -6.86 -6.44 -5.31
N VAL A 61 -6.07 -6.32 -4.24
CA VAL A 61 -5.78 -5.02 -3.63
C VAL A 61 -4.83 -4.22 -4.51
N GLU A 62 -5.18 -2.97 -4.77
CA GLU A 62 -4.33 -2.04 -5.50
C GLU A 62 -3.49 -1.21 -4.52
N PHE A 63 -2.19 -1.06 -4.80
CA PHE A 63 -1.27 -0.32 -3.94
C PHE A 63 -0.63 0.83 -4.70
N PHE A 64 -0.59 1.99 -4.05
CA PHE A 64 -0.03 3.22 -4.61
C PHE A 64 0.91 3.90 -3.61
N VAL A 65 1.89 4.65 -4.10
CA VAL A 65 2.75 5.52 -3.28
C VAL A 65 2.80 6.94 -3.86
N CYS A 66 2.82 7.94 -2.99
CA CYS A 66 2.89 9.35 -3.38
C CYS A 66 4.24 9.70 -4.03
N GLY A 67 4.26 9.97 -5.33
CA GLY A 67 5.46 10.36 -6.06
C GLY A 67 6.05 11.71 -5.63
N GLN A 68 5.21 12.71 -5.32
CA GLN A 68 5.69 13.99 -4.77
C GLN A 68 6.43 13.80 -3.45
N TYR A 69 5.94 12.93 -2.58
CA TYR A 69 6.59 12.63 -1.31
C TYR A 69 7.95 11.94 -1.52
N LEU A 70 8.01 10.93 -2.39
CA LEU A 70 9.29 10.28 -2.71
C LEU A 70 10.32 11.28 -3.26
N ALA A 71 9.89 12.19 -4.13
CA ALA A 71 10.75 13.22 -4.69
C ALA A 71 11.28 14.17 -3.61
N ALA A 72 10.40 14.65 -2.72
CA ALA A 72 10.78 15.54 -1.62
C ALA A 72 11.78 14.88 -0.65
N GLU A 73 11.55 13.62 -0.30
CA GLU A 73 12.40 12.84 0.60
C GLU A 73 13.61 12.18 -0.08
N LYS A 74 13.79 12.41 -1.39
CA LYS A 74 14.88 11.84 -2.20
C LYS A 74 14.93 10.30 -2.13
N ILE A 75 13.77 9.66 -2.04
CA ILE A 75 13.63 8.21 -2.02
C ILE A 75 13.56 7.71 -3.46
N ALA A 76 14.48 6.82 -3.84
CA ALA A 76 14.51 6.27 -5.19
C ALA A 76 13.37 5.24 -5.38
N PRO A 77 12.49 5.35 -6.41
CA PRO A 77 11.40 4.39 -6.60
C PRO A 77 11.87 2.93 -6.70
N LYS A 78 13.10 2.70 -7.18
CA LYS A 78 13.73 1.37 -7.27
C LYS A 78 14.06 0.73 -5.91
N SER A 79 14.00 1.48 -4.81
CA SER A 79 14.20 0.95 -3.45
C SER A 79 12.90 0.43 -2.83
N LEU A 80 11.79 0.46 -3.56
CA LEU A 80 10.47 0.03 -3.11
C LEU A 80 10.15 -1.34 -3.70
N THR A 81 9.24 -2.07 -3.06
CA THR A 81 8.68 -3.30 -3.64
C THR A 81 8.01 -3.00 -5.00
N PRO A 82 8.18 -3.87 -6.02
CA PRO A 82 7.47 -3.74 -7.30
C PRO A 82 5.96 -3.95 -7.17
N ASP A 83 5.48 -4.37 -6.00
CA ASP A 83 4.07 -4.57 -5.76
C ASP A 83 3.29 -3.25 -5.63
N VAL A 84 3.98 -2.12 -5.40
CA VAL A 84 3.38 -0.81 -5.20
C VAL A 84 3.58 0.08 -6.44
N THR A 85 2.49 0.66 -6.94
CA THR A 85 2.50 1.55 -8.10
C THR A 85 2.91 2.97 -7.68
N LEU A 86 3.86 3.57 -8.40
CA LEU A 86 4.20 4.98 -8.23
C LEU A 86 3.08 5.86 -8.81
N ALA A 87 2.37 6.60 -7.95
CA ALA A 87 1.39 7.59 -8.36
C ALA A 87 2.01 8.99 -8.46
N ALA A 88 1.41 9.88 -9.26
CA ALA A 88 1.86 11.27 -9.34
C ALA A 88 1.76 11.98 -7.99
N ASP A 89 0.64 11.77 -7.28
CA ASP A 89 0.33 12.32 -5.97
C ASP A 89 -0.68 11.42 -5.24
N ALA A 90 -0.57 11.32 -3.91
CA ALA A 90 -1.47 10.47 -3.11
C ALA A 90 -2.91 11.00 -3.06
N LEU A 91 -3.10 12.32 -2.94
CA LEU A 91 -4.43 12.91 -2.86
C LEU A 91 -5.19 12.73 -4.17
N LEU A 92 -4.51 12.79 -5.30
CA LEU A 92 -5.14 12.49 -6.60
C LEU A 92 -5.66 11.04 -6.67
N VAL A 93 -4.94 10.08 -6.10
CA VAL A 93 -5.43 8.69 -5.99
C VAL A 93 -6.66 8.62 -5.08
N LEU A 94 -6.62 9.27 -3.92
CA LEU A 94 -7.78 9.29 -3.00
C LEU A 94 -9.01 9.95 -3.64
N ILE A 95 -8.84 11.06 -4.36
CA ILE A 95 -9.93 11.73 -5.09
C ILE A 95 -10.50 10.81 -6.16
N HIS A 96 -9.64 10.14 -6.93
CA HIS A 96 -10.06 9.20 -7.98
C HIS A 96 -10.98 8.10 -7.43
N TYR A 97 -10.55 7.39 -6.39
CA TYR A 97 -11.34 6.29 -5.82
C TYR A 97 -12.59 6.80 -5.07
N GLN A 98 -12.52 7.93 -4.37
CA GLN A 98 -13.71 8.53 -3.75
C GLN A 98 -14.78 8.88 -4.79
N ASN A 99 -14.40 9.43 -5.94
CA ASN A 99 -15.32 9.72 -7.03
C ASN A 99 -15.94 8.44 -7.65
N GLN A 100 -15.34 7.28 -7.43
CA GLN A 100 -15.88 5.97 -7.80
C GLN A 100 -16.74 5.34 -6.68
N GLY A 101 -17.01 6.08 -5.60
CA GLY A 101 -17.85 5.62 -4.49
C GLY A 101 -17.09 4.87 -3.39
N TYR A 102 -15.75 4.91 -3.37
CA TYR A 102 -14.96 4.33 -2.29
C TYR A 102 -15.02 5.23 -1.05
N ALA A 103 -15.11 4.61 0.13
CA ALA A 103 -14.91 5.29 1.39
C ALA A 103 -13.41 5.40 1.69
N VAL A 104 -12.97 6.57 2.17
CA VAL A 104 -11.60 6.74 2.67
C VAL A 104 -11.52 6.32 4.13
N LEU A 105 -10.58 5.42 4.40
CA LEU A 105 -10.17 5.05 5.75
C LEU A 105 -8.81 5.72 6.01
N SER A 106 -8.75 6.59 7.02
CA SER A 106 -7.53 7.30 7.43
C SER A 106 -7.04 6.76 8.76
N PHE A 107 -5.73 6.63 8.89
CA PHE A 107 -5.05 5.97 10.00
C PHE A 107 -3.81 6.74 10.43
#